data_AF-A0A8X8BFG8-F1
#
_entry.id   AF-A0A8X8BFG8-F1
#
_cell.length_a   1.000
_cell.length_b   1.000
_cell.length_c   1.000
_cell.angle_alpha   90.00
_cell.angle_beta   90.00
_cell.angle_gamma   90.00
#
_symmetry.space_group_name_H-M   'P 1'
#
loop_
_entity.id
_entity.type
_entity.pdbx_description
1 polymer ?
#
loop_
_entity_poly.entity_id
_entity_poly.type
_entity_poly.pdbx_seq_one_letter_code
_entity_poly.pdbx_strand_id
1 'polypeptide(L)' 'MACCNNMCMNLSTDSKNCGACNKKCMFGETCCGGQCANLSYNKTHCGECNLSCKPGGWCAYGLCNYAG' A
#
# COMPACT_ATOMS: atom_id res chain seq x y z
N MET A 1 6.21 15.14 0.39
CA MET A 1 7.66 15.08 0.66
C MET A 1 7.87 15.45 2.11
N ALA A 2 8.50 14.60 2.92
CA ALA A 2 8.87 14.95 4.29
C ALA A 2 10.34 14.67 4.51
N CYS A 3 10.97 15.46 5.36
CA CYS A 3 12.40 15.35 5.63
C CYS A 3 12.61 14.72 7.01
N CYS A 4 13.31 13.61 7.04
CA CYS A 4 13.58 12.79 8.21
C CYS A 4 15.09 12.52 8.26
N ASN A 5 15.74 12.73 9.42
CA ASN A 5 17.19 12.45 9.60
C ASN A 5 18.08 13.05 8.49
N ASN A 6 17.90 14.33 8.16
CA ASN A 6 18.61 15.04 7.09
C ASN A 6 18.42 14.50 5.66
N MET A 7 17.50 13.56 5.43
CA MET A 7 17.11 13.10 4.09
C MET A 7 15.64 13.41 3.83
N CYS A 8 15.34 14.00 2.67
CA CYS A 8 13.97 14.20 2.23
C CYS A 8 13.52 13.01 1.41
N MET A 9 12.42 12.40 1.83
CA MET A 9 11.87 11.17 1.26
C MET A 9 10.39 11.35 1.00
N ASN A 10 9.89 10.60 0.02
CA ASN A 10 8.48 10.66 -0.32
C ASN A 10 7.70 9.68 0.55
N LEU A 11 7.11 10.19 1.62
CA LEU A 11 6.28 9.39 2.51
C LEU A 11 5.07 8.74 1.81
N SER A 12 4.72 9.18 0.60
CA SER A 12 3.59 8.64 -0.15
C SER A 12 3.93 7.38 -0.94
N THR A 13 5.21 7.12 -1.21
CA THR A 13 5.67 6.01 -2.05
C THR A 13 6.80 5.20 -1.41
N ASP A 14 7.49 5.75 -0.41
CA ASP A 14 8.55 5.06 0.30
C ASP A 14 7.97 4.06 1.31
N SER A 15 8.15 2.77 1.04
CA SER A 15 7.72 1.67 1.89
C SER A 15 8.43 1.61 3.24
N LYS A 16 9.57 2.29 3.40
CA LYS A 16 10.30 2.39 4.67
C LYS A 16 9.82 3.56 5.54
N ASN A 17 9.12 4.52 4.94
CA ASN A 17 8.74 5.78 5.58
C ASN A 17 7.30 6.17 5.19
N CYS A 18 6.38 5.21 5.19
CA CYS A 18 5.07 5.41 4.59
C CYS A 18 4.13 6.22 5.49
N GLY A 19 3.83 7.46 5.12
CA GLY A 19 2.99 8.39 5.91
C GLY A 19 3.69 9.04 7.09
N ALA A 20 4.81 8.50 7.58
CA ALA A 20 5.65 9.10 8.60
C ALA A 20 7.09 8.57 8.53
N CYS A 21 8.04 9.35 9.06
CA CYS A 21 9.43 8.97 9.21
C CYS A 21 9.57 7.66 10.01
N ASN A 22 10.42 6.73 9.55
CA ASN A 22 10.63 5.41 10.14
C ASN A 22 9.37 4.53 10.24
N LYS A 23 8.30 4.87 9.51
CA LYS A 23 7.09 4.05 9.46
C LYS A 23 7.17 3.05 8.32
N LYS A 24 7.92 1.98 8.56
CA LYS A 24 8.10 0.89 7.60
C LYS A 24 6.83 0.05 7.50
N CYS A 25 6.38 -0.23 6.28
CA CYS A 25 5.27 -1.15 6.03
C CYS A 25 5.66 -2.60 6.34
N MET A 26 4.68 -3.45 6.68
CA MET A 26 4.94 -4.86 6.93
C MET A 26 5.41 -5.57 5.66
N PHE A 27 5.95 -6.78 5.83
CA PHE A 27 6.40 -7.58 4.70
C PHE A 27 5.23 -7.90 3.75
N GLY A 28 5.39 -7.60 2.47
CA GLY A 28 4.33 -7.75 1.46
C GLY A 28 3.34 -6.58 1.37
N GLU A 29 3.52 -5.53 2.18
CA GLU A 29 2.76 -4.29 2.04
C GLU A 29 3.50 -3.26 1.19
N THR A 30 2.73 -2.44 0.49
CA THR A 30 3.22 -1.33 -0.32
C THR A 30 2.74 -0.02 0.27
N CYS A 31 3.57 1.02 0.16
CA CYS A 31 3.13 2.36 0.53
C CYS A 31 2.24 2.96 -0.56
N CYS A 32 0.97 3.12 -0.23
CA CYS A 32 -0.04 3.72 -1.09
C CYS A 32 -0.47 5.06 -0.49
N GLY A 33 0.07 6.16 -1.02
CA GLY A 33 -0.38 7.50 -0.63
C GLY A 33 -0.08 7.88 0.83
N GLY A 34 0.88 7.20 1.47
CA GLY A 34 1.18 7.39 2.89
C GLY A 34 0.49 6.41 3.83
N GLN A 35 -0.18 5.41 3.28
CA GLN A 35 -0.74 4.30 4.03
C GLN A 35 -0.15 2.98 3.54
N CYS A 36 0.24 2.13 4.49
CA CYS A 36 0.69 0.78 4.16
C CYS A 36 -0.55 -0.03 3.80
N ALA A 37 -0.56 -0.59 2.60
CA ALA A 37 -1.65 -1.42 2.12
C ALA A 37 -1.10 -2.72 1.53
N ASN A 38 -1.76 -3.83 1.86
CA ASN A 38 -1.42 -5.12 1.30
C ASN A 38 -2.08 -5.29 -0.08
N LEU A 39 -1.28 -5.26 -1.15
CA LEU A 39 -1.84 -5.35 -2.50
C LEU A 39 -2.49 -6.71 -2.79
N SER A 40 -2.16 -7.74 -2.02
CA SER A 40 -2.65 -9.10 -2.27
C SER A 40 -4.03 -9.38 -1.70
N TYR A 41 -4.42 -8.67 -0.64
CA TYR A 41 -5.65 -8.95 0.11
C TYR A 41 -6.50 -7.72 0.42
N ASN A 42 -5.94 -6.51 0.28
CA ASN A 42 -6.70 -5.30 0.56
C ASN A 42 -7.64 -4.98 -0.62
N LYS A 43 -8.95 -5.00 -0.35
CA LYS A 43 -9.99 -4.72 -1.35
C LYS A 43 -9.91 -3.32 -1.95
N THR A 44 -9.31 -2.34 -1.26
CA THR A 44 -9.18 -0.96 -1.74
C THR A 44 -7.83 -0.67 -2.41
N HIS A 45 -6.90 -1.63 -2.38
CA HIS A 45 -5.57 -1.53 -3.01
C HIS A 45 -5.19 -2.85 -3.70
N CYS A 46 -6.14 -3.55 -4.32
CA CYS A 46 -5.90 -4.89 -4.83
C CYS A 46 -5.01 -4.85 -6.08
N GLY A 47 -3.83 -5.47 -6.08
CA GLY A 47 -2.91 -5.48 -7.23
C GLY A 47 -2.12 -4.18 -7.44
N GLU A 48 -2.75 -3.02 -7.23
CA GLU A 48 -2.09 -1.71 -7.26
C GLU A 48 -2.70 -0.73 -6.25
N CYS A 49 -1.96 0.33 -5.94
CA CYS A 49 -2.43 1.36 -5.02
C CYS A 49 -3.69 2.06 -5.56
N ASN A 50 -4.71 2.20 -4.71
CA ASN A 50 -6.01 2.80 -5.02
C ASN A 50 -6.88 1.96 -5.99
N LEU A 51 -6.52 0.71 -6.26
CA LEU A 51 -7.42 -0.19 -6.98
C LEU A 51 -8.43 -0.80 -6.02
N SER A 52 -9.65 -0.29 -6.08
CA SER A 52 -10.78 -0.84 -5.35
C SER A 52 -11.53 -1.88 -6.18
N CYS A 53 -11.67 -3.08 -5.65
CA CYS A 53 -12.51 -4.10 -6.25
C CYS A 53 -13.98 -3.64 -6.26
N LYS A 54 -14.76 -4.19 -7.20
CA LYS A 54 -16.21 -3.93 -7.27
C LYS A 54 -16.89 -4.21 -5.92
N PRO A 55 -17.97 -3.49 -5.57
CA PRO A 55 -18.72 -3.74 -4.35
C PRO A 55 -19.10 -5.21 -4.21
N GLY A 56 -18.81 -5.80 -3.05
CA GLY A 56 -19.00 -7.24 -2.80
C GLY A 56 -17.85 -8.15 -3.25
N GLY A 57 -16.89 -7.63 -4.01
CA GLY A 57 -15.71 -8.38 -4.41
C GLY A 57 -14.71 -8.63 -3.27
N TRP A 58 -13.89 -9.65 -3.45
CA TRP A 58 -12.72 -9.92 -2.61
C TRP A 58 -11.43 -9.73 -3.40
N CYS A 59 -10.35 -9.42 -2.68
CA CYS A 59 -9.02 -9.39 -3.23
C CYS A 59 -8.26 -10.62 -2.74
N ALA A 60 -7.69 -11.39 -3.66
CA ALA A 60 -6.77 -12.46 -3.32
C ALA A 60 -5.65 -12.52 -4.36
N TYR A 61 -4.41 -12.73 -3.89
CA TYR A 61 -3.21 -12.77 -4.73
C TYR A 61 -3.02 -11.55 -5.64
N GLY A 62 -3.59 -10.40 -5.28
CA GLY A 62 -3.52 -9.17 -6.08
C GLY A 62 -4.54 -9.10 -7.21
N LEU A 63 -5.56 -9.97 -7.19
CA LEU A 63 -6.61 -10.03 -8.19
C LEU A 63 -7.98 -9.88 -7.53
N CYS A 64 -8.79 -8.97 -8.07
CA CYS A 64 -10.18 -8.80 -7.66
C CYS A 64 -11.04 -9.96 -8.17
N ASN A 65 -11.86 -10.53 -7.28
CA ASN A 65 -12.70 -11.70 -7.57
C ASN A 65 -11.89 -12.86 -8.14
N TYR A 66 -10.71 -13.11 -7.57
CA TYR A 66 -9.92 -14.28 -7.91
C TYR A 66 -10.78 -15.53 -7.67
N ALA A 67 -11.22 -16.12 -8.77
CA ALA A 67 -11.88 -17.42 -8.81
C ALA A 67 -10.76 -18.43 -9.05
N GLY A 68 -10.39 -19.15 -8.00
CA GLY A 68 -9.46 -20.26 -8.09
C GLY A 68 -10.04 -21.42 -8.89
#